data_AF-B4DCD9-F1
#
_entry.id   AF-B4DCD9-F1
#
_cell.length_a   1.000
_cell.length_b   1.000
_cell.length_c   1.000
_cell.angle_alpha   90.00
_cell.angle_beta   90.00
_cell.angle_gamma   90.00
#
_symmetry.space_group_name_H-M   'P 1'
#
loop_
_entity.id
_entity.type
_entity.pdbx_description
1 polymer ?
#
loop_
_entity_poly.entity_id
_entity_poly.type
_entity_poly.pdbx_seq_one_letter_code
_entity_poly.pdbx_strand_id
1 'polypeptide(L)'
;MLAIFPRGATPADKFRQQNEETNAIIKGYADNKKVFYMDINAKFLQSDGTLSKDIMPDLLHPNAKGYEIWAEAIAPKVKELMQ
;
A
#
# COMPACT_ATOMS: atom_id res chain seq x y z
N MET A 1 -4.65 7.21 -7.09
CA MET A 1 -4.69 7.24 -5.63
C MET A 1 -4.37 5.85 -5.12
N LEU A 2 -3.42 5.73 -4.20
CA LEU A 2 -3.07 4.44 -3.60
C LEU A 2 -3.81 4.28 -2.27
N ALA A 3 -4.03 3.03 -1.88
CA ALA A 3 -4.32 2.66 -0.50
C ALA A 3 -3.24 3.23 0.43
N ILE A 4 -3.63 3.68 1.62
CA ILE A 4 -2.70 3.96 2.71
C ILE A 4 -2.02 2.64 3.08
N PHE A 5 -0.69 2.65 3.10
CA PHE A 5 0.13 1.45 3.31
C PHE A 5 -0.07 0.82 4.71
N PRO A 6 0.19 -0.48 4.85
CA PRO A 6 0.27 -1.10 6.16
C PRO A 6 1.41 -0.49 6.97
N ARG A 7 1.24 -0.47 8.29
CA ARG A 7 2.25 -0.07 9.27
C ARG A 7 2.14 -0.97 10.49
N GLY A 8 3.15 -0.97 11.34
CA GLY A 8 3.19 -1.88 12.50
C GLY A 8 3.42 -3.33 12.09
N ALA A 9 3.93 -4.14 13.02
CA ALA A 9 4.42 -5.48 12.70
C ALA A 9 3.31 -6.46 12.31
N THR A 10 2.12 -6.33 12.89
CA THR A 10 1.03 -7.31 12.78
C THR A 10 -0.29 -6.65 12.36
N PRO A 11 -1.27 -7.44 11.90
CA PRO A 11 -2.63 -6.94 11.62
C PRO A 11 -3.36 -6.36 12.84
N ALA A 12 -2.87 -6.61 14.05
CA ALA A 12 -3.47 -6.11 15.30
C ALA A 12 -3.02 -4.67 15.64
N ASP A 13 -2.10 -4.08 14.88
CA ASP A 13 -1.71 -2.68 15.09
C ASP A 13 -2.90 -1.75 14.85
N LYS A 14 -3.25 -0.95 15.86
CA LYS A 14 -4.43 -0.07 15.79
C LYS A 14 -4.39 0.93 14.64
N PHE A 15 -3.19 1.40 14.25
CA PHE A 15 -3.05 2.36 13.16
C PHE A 15 -3.10 1.65 11.80
N ARG A 16 -2.74 0.37 11.74
CA ARG A 16 -2.99 -0.46 10.56
C ARG A 16 -4.48 -0.67 10.33
N GLN A 17 -5.23 -1.01 11.37
CA GLN A 17 -6.68 -1.14 11.30
C GLN A 17 -7.34 0.18 10.87
N GLN A 18 -6.89 1.30 11.43
CA GLN A 18 -7.34 2.63 11.01
C GLN A 18 -7.04 2.90 9.51
N ASN A 19 -5.88 2.50 9.01
CA ASN A 19 -5.55 2.62 7.58
C ASN A 19 -6.48 1.75 6.72
N GLU A 20 -6.78 0.52 7.14
CA GLU A 20 -7.67 -0.41 6.44
C GLU A 20 -9.12 0.11 6.39
N GLU A 21 -9.62 0.65 7.50
CA GLU A 21 -10.93 1.31 7.56
C GLU A 21 -10.98 2.55 6.65
N THR A 22 -9.93 3.37 6.68
CA THR A 22 -9.83 4.55 5.81
C THR A 22 -9.80 4.14 4.34
N ASN A 23 -9.04 3.10 3.99
CA ASN A 23 -8.96 2.52 2.64
C ASN A 23 -10.33 2.03 2.16
N ALA A 24 -11.13 1.42 3.04
CA ALA A 24 -12.49 0.97 2.73
C ALA A 24 -13.42 2.14 2.35
N ILE A 25 -13.18 3.34 2.88
CA ILE A 25 -13.92 4.57 2.53
C ILE A 25 -13.37 5.16 1.23
N ILE A 26 -12.07 5.48 1.18
CA ILE A 26 -11.49 6.27 0.08
C ILE A 26 -11.48 5.53 -1.25
N LYS A 27 -11.52 4.18 -1.26
CA LYS A 27 -11.66 3.41 -2.51
C LYS A 27 -12.93 3.79 -3.29
N GLY A 28 -13.99 4.23 -2.58
CA GLY A 28 -15.24 4.69 -3.19
C GLY A 28 -15.15 6.05 -3.89
N TYR A 29 -14.05 6.79 -3.71
CA TYR A 29 -13.83 8.07 -4.37
C TYR A 29 -13.22 7.95 -5.76
N ALA A 30 -12.84 6.75 -6.20
CA ALA A 30 -12.39 6.53 -7.56
C ALA A 30 -13.55 6.65 -8.55
N ASP A 31 -13.44 7.59 -9.48
CA ASP A 31 -14.39 7.75 -10.59
C ASP A 31 -13.99 6.95 -11.84
N ASN A 32 -12.80 6.35 -11.84
CA ASN A 32 -12.18 5.63 -12.95
C ASN A 32 -12.10 6.46 -14.25
N LYS A 33 -12.05 7.78 -14.12
CA LYS A 33 -11.87 8.74 -15.22
C LYS A 33 -10.67 9.63 -14.98
N LYS A 34 -10.60 10.21 -13.77
CA LYS A 34 -9.51 11.07 -13.32
C LYS A 34 -8.86 10.52 -12.06
N VAL A 35 -9.66 9.92 -11.18
CA VAL A 35 -9.21 9.30 -9.94
C VAL A 35 -9.36 7.80 -10.06
N PHE A 36 -8.22 7.12 -10.10
CA PHE A 36 -8.14 5.66 -10.05
C PHE A 36 -7.67 5.24 -8.67
N TYR A 37 -8.27 4.21 -8.08
CA TYR A 37 -7.81 3.62 -6.82
C TYR A 37 -7.02 2.34 -7.09
N MET A 38 -5.93 2.14 -6.35
CA MET A 38 -5.10 0.94 -6.43
C MET A 38 -4.61 0.56 -5.03
N ASP A 39 -4.76 -0.71 -4.69
CA ASP A 39 -4.26 -1.29 -3.44
C ASP A 39 -3.13 -2.27 -3.76
N ILE A 40 -1.95 -1.99 -3.22
CA ILE A 40 -0.75 -2.83 -3.38
C ILE A 40 -0.29 -3.42 -2.04
N ASN A 41 -1.07 -3.29 -0.97
CA ASN A 41 -0.63 -3.58 0.40
C ASN A 41 -0.14 -5.02 0.56
N ALA A 42 -0.75 -5.98 -0.14
CA ALA A 42 -0.32 -7.37 -0.17
C ALA A 42 1.13 -7.58 -0.66
N LYS A 43 1.71 -6.63 -1.40
CA LYS A 43 3.11 -6.69 -1.85
C LYS A 43 4.11 -6.40 -0.73
N PHE A 44 3.69 -5.70 0.32
CA PHE A 44 4.53 -5.41 1.49
C PHE A 44 4.42 -6.47 2.60
N LEU A 45 3.44 -7.36 2.51
CA LEU A 45 3.08 -8.26 3.59
C LEU A 45 3.58 -9.67 3.32
N GLN A 46 4.01 -10.34 4.39
CA GLN A 46 4.25 -11.78 4.36
C GLN A 46 2.93 -12.55 4.29
N SER A 47 3.00 -13.85 4.03
CA SER A 47 1.80 -14.72 3.92
C SER A 47 0.99 -14.79 5.22
N ASP A 48 1.61 -14.55 6.37
CA ASP A 48 0.94 -14.47 7.68
C ASP A 48 0.39 -13.06 8.00
N GLY A 49 0.53 -12.11 7.07
CA GLY A 49 0.08 -10.73 7.22
C GLY A 49 1.05 -9.83 7.98
N THR A 50 2.25 -10.30 8.36
CA THR A 50 3.25 -9.47 9.04
C THR A 50 3.98 -8.53 8.08
N LEU A 51 4.46 -7.40 8.62
CA LEU A 51 5.30 -6.43 7.93
C LEU A 51 6.76 -6.58 8.39
N SER A 52 7.67 -6.83 7.45
CA SER A 52 9.09 -7.04 7.77
C SER A 52 9.86 -5.74 7.93
N LYS A 53 10.76 -5.69 8.93
CA LYS A 53 11.77 -4.63 9.08
C LYS A 53 12.80 -4.61 7.94
N ASP A 54 12.90 -5.68 7.15
CA ASP A 54 13.78 -5.74 5.99
C ASP A 54 13.37 -4.76 4.88
N ILE A 55 12.10 -4.37 4.83
CA ILE A 55 11.56 -3.43 3.83
C ILE A 55 11.01 -2.15 4.45
N MET A 56 10.58 -2.18 5.72
CA MET A 56 10.20 -1.00 6.49
C MET A 56 10.87 -1.05 7.87
N PRO A 57 12.12 -0.55 8.03
CA PRO A 57 12.93 -0.76 9.25
C PRO A 57 12.28 -0.30 10.56
N ASP A 58 11.47 0.76 10.49
CA ASP A 58 10.69 1.33 11.58
C ASP A 58 9.22 0.91 11.56
N LEU A 59 8.87 -0.06 10.71
CA LEU A 59 7.51 -0.56 10.46
C LEU A 59 6.56 0.54 9.96
N LEU A 60 7.09 1.56 9.28
CA LEU A 60 6.31 2.64 8.69
C LEU A 60 6.86 3.10 7.33
N HIS A 61 8.13 3.45 7.26
CA HIS A 61 8.74 4.03 6.06
C HIS A 61 9.43 2.93 5.23
N PRO A 62 9.12 2.79 3.93
CA PRO A 62 9.88 1.92 3.04
C PRO A 62 11.35 2.32 3.00
N ASN A 63 12.25 1.35 3.02
CA ASN A 63 13.64 1.54 2.61
C ASN A 63 13.77 1.35 1.08
N ALA A 64 15.00 1.33 0.55
CA ALA A 64 15.24 1.15 -0.89
C ALA A 64 14.52 -0.08 -1.47
N LYS A 65 14.57 -1.24 -0.80
CA LYS A 65 13.89 -2.47 -1.23
C LYS A 65 12.36 -2.33 -1.16
N GLY A 66 11.85 -1.68 -0.11
CA GLY A 66 10.42 -1.35 -0.02
C GLY A 66 9.94 -0.44 -1.15
N TYR A 67 10.75 0.57 -1.51
CA TYR A 67 10.44 1.46 -2.65
C TYR A 67 10.52 0.76 -4.00
N GLU A 68 11.41 -0.22 -4.18
CA GLU A 68 11.45 -1.05 -5.39
C GLU A 68 10.16 -1.85 -5.56
N ILE A 69 9.70 -2.52 -4.50
CA ILE A 69 8.40 -3.23 -4.47
C ILE A 69 7.26 -2.28 -4.86
N TRP A 70 7.25 -1.07 -4.29
CA TRP A 70 6.25 -0.06 -4.62
C TRP A 70 6.30 0.33 -6.10
N ALA A 71 7.48 0.69 -6.61
CA ALA A 71 7.68 1.14 -7.97
C ALA A 71 7.25 0.08 -8.99
N GLU A 72 7.69 -1.17 -8.81
CA GLU A 72 7.31 -2.29 -9.67
C GLU A 72 5.80 -2.54 -9.66
N ALA A 73 5.17 -2.46 -8.48
CA ALA A 73 3.73 -2.70 -8.36
C ALA A 73 2.89 -1.66 -9.10
N ILE A 74 3.29 -0.38 -9.09
CA ILE A 74 2.50 0.70 -9.72
C ILE A 74 2.87 0.96 -11.17
N ALA A 75 4.08 0.60 -11.62
CA ALA A 75 4.60 0.95 -12.93
C ALA A 75 3.66 0.60 -14.10
N PRO A 76 3.00 -0.58 -14.14
CA PRO A 76 2.05 -0.89 -15.22
C PRO A 76 0.86 0.07 -15.28
N LYS A 77 0.27 0.41 -14.12
CA LYS A 77 -0.88 1.32 -14.05
C LYS A 77 -0.48 2.75 -14.39
N VAL A 78 0.68 3.21 -13.92
CA VAL A 78 1.18 4.54 -14.29
C VAL A 78 1.40 4.63 -15.80
N LYS A 79 2.01 3.60 -16.41
CA LYS A 79 2.22 3.55 -17.87
C LYS A 79 0.90 3.59 -18.64
N GLU A 80 -0.12 2.86 -18.19
CA GLU A 80 -1.47 2.89 -18.77
C GLU A 80 -2.10 4.29 -18.72
N LEU A 81 -1.95 5.01 -17.61
CA LEU A 81 -2.56 6.33 -17.40
C LEU A 81 -1.81 7.49 -18.09
N MET A 82 -0.60 7.26 -18.59
CA MET A 82 0.21 8.25 -19.31
C MET A 82 0.02 8.20 -20.85
N GLN A 83 -0.83 7.30 -21.33
CA GLN A 83 -1.19 7.17 -22.76
C GLN A 83 -2.45 7.97 -23.05
#